data_AF-A0A0Q8HU76-F1
#
_entry.id   AF-A0A0Q8HU76-F1
#
_cell.length_a   1.000
_cell.length_b   1.000
_cell.length_c   1.000
_cell.angle_alpha   90.00
_cell.angle_beta   90.00
_cell.angle_gamma   90.00
#
_symmetry.space_group_name_H-M   'P 1'
#
loop_
_entity.id
_entity.type
_entity.pdbx_description
1 polymer ?
#
loop_
_entity_poly.entity_id
_entity_poly.type
_entity_poly.pdbx_seq_one_letter_code
_entity_poly.pdbx_strand_id
1 'polypeptide(L)'
;MTEPSPSPTDALQVALAAEHAAVFVYGALGAQTSQSGQPTLYETLTRAYALHRDRRDHLSGVIAATGGEPVAAEPGYALPADLGSVRVVRARALAIEEAATSTYAYLVANTTGPDRAWAVQALLDAAVRGLGFGGRPERLPGL
;
A
#
# COMPACT_ATOMS: atom_id res chain seq x y z
N MET A 1 18.30 24.38 12.07
CA MET A 1 16.85 24.55 12.18
C MET A 1 16.29 23.14 12.02
N THR A 2 15.85 22.49 13.10
CA THR A 2 15.32 21.12 13.06
C THR A 2 13.88 21.21 12.59
N GLU A 3 13.52 20.54 11.49
CA GLU A 3 12.12 20.46 11.08
C GLU A 3 11.28 19.82 12.21
N PRO A 4 10.06 20.30 12.46
CA PRO A 4 9.19 19.70 13.45
C PRO A 4 8.92 18.23 13.10
N SER A 5 8.96 17.34 14.09
CA SER A 5 8.60 15.94 13.89
C SER A 5 7.16 15.84 13.37
N PRO A 6 6.89 14.93 12.41
CA PRO A 6 5.58 14.80 11.81
C PRO A 6 4.52 14.43 12.86
N SER A 7 3.32 15.00 12.73
CA SER A 7 2.20 14.64 13.60
C SER A 7 1.64 13.26 13.22
N PRO A 8 0.88 12.59 14.12
CA PRO A 8 0.17 11.36 13.77
C PRO A 8 -0.75 11.52 12.56
N THR A 9 -1.41 12.68 12.44
CA THR A 9 -2.26 13.01 11.28
C THR A 9 -1.43 13.11 10.00
N ASP A 10 -0.25 13.74 10.02
CA ASP A 10 0.63 13.79 8.85
C ASP A 10 1.04 12.38 8.40
N ALA A 11 1.34 11.49 9.35
CA ALA A 11 1.67 10.11 9.03
C ALA A 11 0.50 9.32 8.42
N LEU A 12 -0.72 9.53 8.93
CA LEU A 12 -1.94 8.95 8.34
C LEU A 12 -2.19 9.47 6.92
N GLN A 13 -1.95 10.77 6.67
CA GLN A 13 -2.10 11.36 5.33
C GLN A 13 -1.08 10.79 4.34
N VAL A 14 0.18 10.62 4.77
CA VAL A 14 1.21 9.94 3.96
C VAL A 14 0.76 8.52 3.61
N ALA A 15 0.23 7.78 4.58
CA ALA A 15 -0.29 6.44 4.34
C ALA A 15 -1.48 6.45 3.37
N LEU A 16 -2.41 7.39 3.51
CA LEU A 16 -3.56 7.50 2.61
C LEU A 16 -3.14 7.82 1.17
N ALA A 17 -2.19 8.73 0.97
CA ALA A 17 -1.64 9.04 -0.34
C ALA A 17 -0.99 7.82 -1.00
N ALA A 18 -0.22 7.04 -0.22
CA ALA A 18 0.40 5.80 -0.71
C ALA A 18 -0.66 4.74 -1.09
N GLU A 19 -1.74 4.62 -0.32
CA GLU A 19 -2.84 3.70 -0.60
C GLU A 19 -3.62 4.11 -1.87
N HIS A 20 -3.82 5.40 -2.12
CA HIS A 20 -4.39 5.86 -3.39
C HIS A 20 -3.52 5.42 -4.59
N ALA A 21 -2.20 5.58 -4.48
CA ALA A 21 -1.28 5.13 -5.51
C ALA A 21 -1.34 3.61 -5.70
N ALA A 22 -1.32 2.84 -4.61
CA ALA A 22 -1.38 1.37 -4.65
C ALA A 22 -2.66 0.88 -5.33
N VAL A 23 -3.83 1.43 -4.97
CA VAL A 23 -5.13 1.10 -5.60
C VAL A 23 -5.10 1.36 -7.10
N PHE A 24 -4.57 2.51 -7.52
CA PHE A 24 -4.47 2.85 -8.95
C PHE A 24 -3.58 1.84 -9.69
N VAL A 25 -2.38 1.58 -9.18
CA VAL A 25 -1.42 0.68 -9.84
C VAL A 25 -1.95 -0.75 -9.87
N TYR A 26 -2.53 -1.27 -8.79
CA TYR A 26 -3.13 -2.61 -8.79
C TYR A 26 -4.28 -2.75 -9.77
N GLY A 27 -5.10 -1.71 -9.94
CA GLY A 27 -6.14 -1.68 -10.98
C GLY A 27 -5.54 -1.82 -12.39
N ALA A 28 -4.46 -1.08 -12.67
CA ALA A 28 -3.74 -1.19 -13.95
C ALA A 28 -3.09 -2.56 -14.14
N LEU A 29 -2.46 -3.13 -13.10
CA LEU A 29 -1.85 -4.47 -13.17
C LEU A 29 -2.90 -5.56 -13.41
N GLY A 30 -4.06 -5.48 -12.74
CA GLY A 30 -5.18 -6.40 -12.95
C GLY A 30 -5.65 -6.40 -14.41
N ALA A 31 -5.75 -5.21 -15.02
CA ALA A 31 -6.13 -5.05 -16.42
C ALA A 31 -5.14 -5.65 -17.43
N GLN A 32 -3.89 -5.89 -17.02
CA GLN A 32 -2.85 -6.54 -17.84
C GLN A 32 -2.84 -8.07 -17.69
N THR A 33 -3.74 -8.61 -16.87
CA THR A 33 -3.87 -10.05 -16.64
C THR A 33 -5.23 -10.56 -17.11
N SER A 34 -5.35 -11.88 -17.26
CA SER A 34 -6.56 -12.51 -17.77
C SER A 34 -7.05 -13.58 -16.79
N GLN A 35 -8.35 -13.55 -16.49
CA GLN A 35 -8.98 -14.58 -15.66
C GLN A 35 -8.89 -15.98 -16.29
N SER A 36 -8.91 -16.09 -17.63
CA SER A 36 -8.79 -17.38 -18.32
C SER A 36 -7.34 -17.75 -18.65
N GLY A 37 -6.51 -16.77 -19.01
CA GLY A 37 -5.12 -17.01 -19.39
C GLY A 37 -4.17 -17.14 -18.20
N GLN A 38 -4.43 -16.42 -17.11
CA GLN A 38 -3.55 -16.30 -15.94
C GLN A 38 -4.39 -16.26 -14.63
N PRO A 39 -5.27 -17.25 -14.38
CA PRO A 39 -6.26 -17.20 -13.30
C PRO A 39 -5.65 -16.91 -11.92
N THR A 40 -4.56 -17.57 -11.55
CA THR A 40 -3.91 -17.40 -10.24
C THR A 40 -3.35 -15.99 -10.05
N LEU A 41 -2.69 -15.43 -11.08
CA LEU A 41 -2.14 -14.08 -10.98
C LEU A 41 -3.25 -13.03 -10.94
N TYR A 42 -4.27 -13.19 -11.80
CA TYR A 42 -5.45 -12.33 -11.81
C TYR A 42 -6.14 -12.31 -10.43
N GLU A 43 -6.36 -13.46 -9.82
CA GLU A 43 -6.97 -13.58 -8.49
C GLU A 43 -6.08 -12.94 -7.40
N THR A 44 -4.77 -13.15 -7.45
CA THR A 44 -3.82 -12.56 -6.50
C THR A 44 -3.85 -11.03 -6.56
N LEU A 45 -3.81 -10.45 -7.77
CA LEU A 45 -3.89 -9.00 -7.96
C LEU A 45 -5.25 -8.43 -7.54
N THR A 46 -6.34 -9.14 -7.85
CA THR A 46 -7.70 -8.73 -7.47
C THR A 46 -7.86 -8.68 -5.94
N ARG A 47 -7.32 -9.68 -5.23
CA ARG A 47 -7.31 -9.67 -3.76
C ARG A 47 -6.47 -8.53 -3.18
N ALA A 48 -5.30 -8.27 -3.74
CA ALA A 48 -4.45 -7.16 -3.32
C ALA A 48 -5.13 -5.81 -3.55
N TYR A 49 -5.75 -5.61 -4.71
CA TYR A 49 -6.55 -4.43 -5.03
C TYR A 49 -7.67 -4.19 -4.01
N ALA A 50 -8.46 -5.22 -3.69
CA ALA A 50 -9.55 -5.10 -2.72
C ALA A 50 -9.01 -4.70 -1.32
N LEU A 51 -7.93 -5.32 -0.88
CA LEU A 51 -7.32 -5.00 0.42
C LEU A 51 -6.81 -3.56 0.49
N HIS A 52 -6.12 -3.07 -0.54
CA HIS A 52 -5.64 -1.69 -0.58
C HIS A 52 -6.80 -0.68 -0.61
N ARG A 53 -7.93 -1.03 -1.24
CA ARG A 53 -9.15 -0.19 -1.15
C ARG A 53 -9.69 -0.13 0.28
N ASP A 54 -9.80 -1.28 0.95
CA ASP A 54 -10.28 -1.33 2.33
C ASP A 54 -9.37 -0.51 3.26
N ARG A 55 -8.05 -0.56 3.05
CA ARG A 55 -7.05 0.24 3.80
C ARG A 55 -7.17 1.73 3.53
N ARG A 56 -7.30 2.12 2.27
CA ARG A 56 -7.58 3.52 1.88
C ARG A 56 -8.83 4.06 2.57
N ASP A 57 -9.91 3.29 2.54
CA ASP A 57 -11.19 3.68 3.11
C ASP A 57 -11.12 3.74 4.65
N HIS A 58 -10.38 2.82 5.29
CA HIS A 58 -10.07 2.87 6.71
C HIS A 58 -9.30 4.14 7.09
N LEU A 59 -8.18 4.43 6.42
CA LEU A 59 -7.36 5.61 6.69
C LEU A 59 -8.14 6.92 6.50
N SER A 60 -8.95 6.99 5.43
CA SER A 60 -9.84 8.13 5.19
C SER A 60 -10.83 8.33 6.35
N GLY A 61 -11.41 7.24 6.85
CA GLY A 61 -12.32 7.26 7.99
C GLY A 61 -11.64 7.71 9.28
N VAL A 62 -10.43 7.23 9.56
CA VAL A 62 -9.65 7.64 10.75
C VAL A 62 -9.33 9.13 10.70
N ILE A 63 -8.85 9.64 9.57
CA ILE A 63 -8.53 11.07 9.41
C ILE A 63 -9.79 11.93 9.62
N ALA A 64 -10.91 11.59 8.97
CA ALA A 64 -12.17 12.31 9.10
C ALA A 64 -12.71 12.28 10.54
N ALA A 65 -12.58 11.15 11.26
CA ALA A 65 -13.01 11.03 12.65
C ALA A 65 -12.22 11.95 13.61
N THR A 66 -11.00 12.34 13.24
CA THR A 66 -10.21 13.33 13.99
C THR A 66 -10.47 14.78 13.58
N GLY A 67 -11.43 15.01 12.67
CA GLY A 67 -11.77 16.34 12.12
C GLY A 67 -10.82 16.83 11.03
N GLY A 68 -9.90 15.98 10.54
CA GLY A 68 -9.04 16.27 9.40
C GLY A 68 -9.75 16.01 8.07
N GLU A 69 -9.31 16.70 7.02
CA GLU A 69 -9.75 16.44 5.65
C GLU A 69 -8.83 15.39 4.99
N PRO A 70 -9.32 14.21 4.61
CA PRO A 70 -8.50 13.18 3.97
C PRO A 70 -7.90 13.67 2.64
N VAL A 71 -6.60 13.40 2.41
CA VAL A 71 -5.95 13.75 1.15
C VAL A 71 -6.66 13.07 -0.02
N ALA A 72 -6.93 13.85 -1.06
CA ALA A 72 -7.55 13.34 -2.28
C ALA A 72 -6.56 12.47 -3.06
N ALA A 73 -7.07 11.56 -3.87
CA ALA A 73 -6.24 10.87 -4.85
C ALA A 73 -5.74 11.87 -5.90
N GLU A 74 -4.47 11.74 -6.28
CA GLU A 74 -3.93 12.47 -7.44
C GLU A 74 -4.69 12.10 -8.73
N PRO A 75 -4.76 13.01 -9.72
CA PRO A 75 -5.49 12.77 -10.97
C PRO A 75 -4.87 11.63 -11.81
N GLY A 76 -3.63 11.25 -11.52
CA GLY A 76 -2.98 10.09 -12.13
C GLY A 76 -1.66 9.75 -11.45
N TYR A 77 -1.24 8.50 -11.57
CA TYR A 77 0.03 8.01 -11.04
C TYR A 77 0.90 7.47 -12.17
N ALA A 78 2.22 7.63 -12.03
CA ALA A 78 3.16 7.17 -13.03
C ALA A 78 3.15 5.64 -13.13
N LEU A 79 2.87 5.13 -14.33
CA LEU A 79 2.99 3.73 -14.68
C LEU A 79 4.13 3.53 -15.68
N PRO A 80 4.84 2.39 -15.63
CA PRO A 80 5.79 2.01 -16.65
C PRO A 80 5.09 1.90 -18.02
N ALA A 81 5.78 2.30 -19.08
CA ALA A 81 5.24 2.22 -20.44
C ALA A 81 4.98 0.78 -20.91
N ASP A 82 5.70 -0.19 -20.34
CA ASP A 82 5.53 -1.62 -20.63
C ASP A 82 5.08 -2.36 -19.37
N LEU A 83 3.83 -2.79 -19.36
CA LEU A 83 3.24 -3.70 -18.36
C LEU A 83 2.85 -5.05 -19.00
N GLY A 84 3.40 -5.40 -20.16
CA GLY A 84 2.87 -6.47 -21.00
C GLY A 84 3.28 -7.90 -20.60
N SER A 85 4.13 -8.08 -19.59
CA SER A 85 4.60 -9.42 -19.18
C SER A 85 4.31 -9.73 -17.71
N VAL A 86 4.02 -11.01 -17.46
CA VAL A 86 3.84 -11.56 -16.09
C VAL A 86 5.00 -11.20 -15.17
N ARG A 87 6.24 -11.21 -15.68
CA ARG A 87 7.43 -10.84 -14.91
C ARG A 87 7.37 -9.38 -14.46
N VAL A 88 7.03 -8.46 -15.37
CA VAL A 88 6.93 -7.04 -15.06
C VAL A 88 5.77 -6.79 -14.11
N VAL A 89 4.61 -7.40 -14.33
CA VAL A 89 3.45 -7.30 -13.43
C VAL A 89 3.80 -7.72 -12.00
N ARG A 90 4.46 -8.87 -11.84
CA ARG A 90 4.90 -9.36 -10.52
C ARG A 90 5.93 -8.43 -9.87
N ALA A 91 6.93 -7.98 -10.63
CA ALA A 91 7.95 -7.06 -10.11
C ALA A 91 7.34 -5.73 -9.66
N ARG A 92 6.31 -5.24 -10.35
CA ARG A 92 5.60 -4.01 -9.95
C ARG A 92 4.71 -4.22 -8.74
N ALA A 93 3.99 -5.33 -8.65
CA ALA A 93 3.23 -5.69 -7.45
C ALA A 93 4.16 -5.79 -6.23
N LEU A 94 5.33 -6.43 -6.37
CA LEU A 94 6.34 -6.48 -5.31
C LEU A 94 6.79 -5.08 -4.86
N ALA A 95 7.11 -4.19 -5.79
CA ALA A 95 7.55 -2.82 -5.46
C ALA A 95 6.46 -2.03 -4.70
N ILE A 96 5.18 -2.28 -4.99
CA ILE A 96 4.07 -1.68 -4.24
C ILE A 96 4.06 -2.20 -2.80
N GLU A 97 4.19 -3.52 -2.61
CA GLU A 97 4.20 -4.10 -1.26
C GLU A 97 5.41 -3.64 -0.44
N GLU A 98 6.60 -3.52 -1.05
CA GLU A 98 7.80 -2.98 -0.38
C GLU A 98 7.61 -1.51 0.04
N ALA A 99 7.00 -0.69 -0.83
CA ALA A 99 6.64 0.69 -0.53
C ALA A 99 5.56 0.78 0.56
N ALA A 100 4.58 -0.14 0.55
CA ALA A 100 3.55 -0.23 1.58
C ALA A 100 4.16 -0.63 2.94
N THR A 101 5.05 -1.62 2.98
CA THR A 101 5.80 -1.98 4.20
C THR A 101 6.55 -0.78 4.78
N SER A 102 7.23 -0.01 3.94
CA SER A 102 7.95 1.20 4.38
C SER A 102 7.00 2.28 4.91
N THR A 103 5.89 2.51 4.20
CA THR A 103 4.84 3.45 4.60
C THR A 103 4.21 3.08 5.94
N TYR A 104 3.89 1.81 6.15
CA TYR A 104 3.32 1.35 7.41
C TYR A 104 4.33 1.34 8.55
N ALA A 105 5.62 1.09 8.27
CA ALA A 105 6.68 1.26 9.28
C ALA A 105 6.78 2.73 9.74
N TYR A 106 6.68 3.68 8.80
CA TYR A 106 6.61 5.09 9.11
C TYR A 106 5.36 5.43 9.93
N LEU A 107 4.20 4.85 9.60
CA LEU A 107 2.98 5.05 10.39
C LEU A 107 3.11 4.48 11.81
N VAL A 108 3.71 3.30 11.98
CA VAL A 108 3.99 2.69 13.29
C VAL A 108 4.87 3.60 14.14
N ALA A 109 5.90 4.21 13.54
CA ALA A 109 6.83 5.09 14.24
C ALA A 109 6.19 6.40 14.73
N ASN A 110 5.11 6.85 14.09
CA ASN A 110 4.51 8.16 14.31
C ASN A 110 3.08 8.11 14.89
N THR A 111 2.58 6.92 15.25
CA THR A 111 1.26 6.73 15.85
C THR A 111 1.33 5.96 17.18
N THR A 112 0.22 5.97 17.92
CA THR A 112 0.10 5.21 19.15
C THR A 112 -1.26 4.53 19.25
N GLY A 113 -1.46 3.69 20.28
CA GLY A 113 -2.75 3.08 20.55
C GLY A 113 -3.29 2.24 19.39
N PRO A 114 -4.60 2.36 19.07
CA PRO A 114 -5.25 1.59 18.00
C PRO A 114 -4.64 1.80 16.62
N ASP A 115 -4.26 3.04 16.27
CA ASP A 115 -3.70 3.35 14.94
C ASP A 115 -2.36 2.64 14.74
N ARG A 116 -1.50 2.63 15.76
CA ARG A 116 -0.24 1.89 15.72
C ARG A 116 -0.47 0.39 15.62
N ALA A 117 -1.45 -0.15 16.37
CA ALA A 117 -1.77 -1.57 16.31
C ALA A 117 -2.25 -1.99 14.92
N TRP A 118 -3.10 -1.19 14.28
CA TRP A 118 -3.54 -1.40 12.91
C TRP A 118 -2.36 -1.29 11.92
N ALA A 119 -1.50 -0.28 12.07
CA ALA A 119 -0.33 -0.09 11.22
C ALA A 119 0.65 -1.27 11.29
N VAL A 120 0.85 -1.87 12.48
CA VAL A 120 1.66 -3.10 12.62
C VAL A 120 1.06 -4.25 11.82
N GLN A 121 -0.25 -4.46 11.89
CA GLN A 121 -0.91 -5.51 11.10
C GLN A 121 -0.76 -5.25 9.61
N ALA A 122 -1.01 -4.01 9.16
CA ALA A 122 -0.91 -3.63 7.76
C ALA A 122 0.52 -3.81 7.21
N LEU A 123 1.54 -3.48 8.02
CA LEU A 123 2.95 -3.68 7.74
C LEU A 123 3.28 -5.16 7.53
N LEU A 124 2.91 -6.01 8.49
CA LEU A 124 3.17 -7.45 8.43
C LEU A 124 2.47 -8.07 7.21
N ASP A 125 1.23 -7.71 6.98
CA ASP A 125 0.45 -8.16 5.83
C ASP A 125 1.07 -7.73 4.49
N ALA A 126 1.63 -6.52 4.39
CA ALA A 126 2.32 -6.05 3.19
C ALA A 126 3.60 -6.85 2.96
N ALA A 127 4.41 -7.05 4.01
CA ALA A 127 5.64 -7.83 3.94
C ALA A 127 5.38 -9.28 3.49
N VAL A 128 4.36 -9.94 4.07
CA VAL A 128 3.96 -11.30 3.70
C VAL A 128 3.47 -11.37 2.25
N ARG A 129 2.69 -10.38 1.80
CA ARG A 129 2.18 -10.34 0.42
C ARG A 129 3.28 -10.12 -0.60
N GLY A 130 4.29 -9.31 -0.26
CA GLY A 130 5.50 -9.14 -1.07
C GLY A 130 6.17 -10.48 -1.40
N LEU A 131 6.21 -11.43 -0.45
CA LEU A 131 6.73 -12.78 -0.71
C LEU A 131 5.95 -13.51 -1.82
N GLY A 132 4.63 -13.32 -1.90
CA GLY A 132 3.77 -13.89 -2.95
C GLY A 132 4.07 -13.34 -4.35
N PHE A 133 4.70 -12.17 -4.44
CA PHE A 133 5.15 -11.56 -5.70
C PHE A 133 6.63 -11.81 -6.00
N GLY A 134 7.33 -12.59 -5.16
CA GLY A 134 8.73 -12.94 -5.35
C GLY A 134 9.72 -12.15 -4.50
N GLY A 135 9.22 -11.41 -3.50
CA GLY A 135 10.04 -10.75 -2.48
C GLY A 135 10.83 -11.76 -1.65
N ARG A 136 11.87 -11.28 -0.98
CA ARG A 136 12.70 -12.09 -0.08
C ARG A 136 12.35 -11.77 1.37
N PRO A 137 12.47 -12.75 2.29
CA PRO A 137 12.35 -12.46 3.71
C PRO A 137 13.44 -11.50 4.16
N GLU A 138 13.05 -10.41 4.81
CA GLU A 138 13.96 -9.41 5.37
C GLU A 138 13.64 -9.20 6.86
N ARG A 139 14.65 -8.73 7.61
CA ARG A 139 14.44 -8.35 9.02
C ARG A 139 13.84 -6.96 9.06
N LEU A 140 12.68 -6.85 9.68
CA LEU A 140 12.00 -5.57 9.91
C LEU A 140 12.54 -4.97 11.22
N PRO A 141 13.28 -3.85 11.19
CA PRO A 141 13.85 -3.29 12.41
C PRO A 141 12.75 -2.84 13.38
N GLY A 142 12.83 -3.28 14.64
CA GLY A 142 11.91 -2.83 15.68
C GLY A 142 10.56 -3.55 15.73
N LEU A 143 10.41 -4.67 15.03
CA LEU A 143 9.35 -5.68 15.24
C LEU A 143 9.92 -6.92 15.94
#